data_AF-A0A3D4Q569-F1
#
_entry.id   AF-A0A3D4Q569-F1
#
_cell.length_a   1.000
_cell.length_b   1.000
_cell.length_c   1.000
_cell.angle_alpha   90.00
_cell.angle_beta   90.00
_cell.angle_gamma   90.00
#
_symmetry.space_group_name_H-M   'P 1'
#
loop_
_entity.id
_entity.type
_entity.pdbx_description
1 polymer ?
#
loop_
_entity_poly.entity_id
_entity_poly.type
_entity_poly.pdbx_seq_one_letter_code
_entity_poly.pdbx_strand_id
1 'polypeptide(L)'
;MNKFTSSLLLATSMFFSVSASAYIIQGSAFAGTDVGNLDTLLSQTTGLSNSNPITETNWVNSVLDPDTSFVLKTEDVDYFATDSATVFAFQLHSEPGYFLIKNARWWALLENNASADWGVVDFSLLDKGFKLPDLKDMEISHVSEFGKYVQVPEPSSLLIFGLGLLGLCAARRRSQKH
;
A
#
# COMPACT_ATOMS: atom_id res chain seq x y z
N MET A 1 -44.16 -9.93 -22.63
CA MET A 1 -42.88 -9.26 -22.32
C MET A 1 -42.64 -9.43 -20.82
N ASN A 2 -41.48 -9.95 -20.36
CA ASN A 2 -40.97 -9.95 -18.96
C ASN A 2 -40.04 -11.14 -18.60
N LYS A 3 -39.30 -11.71 -19.57
CA LYS A 3 -38.19 -12.65 -19.27
C LYS A 3 -36.81 -12.16 -19.70
N PHE A 4 -36.75 -11.03 -20.43
CA PHE A 4 -35.50 -10.48 -20.97
C PHE A 4 -34.81 -9.48 -20.03
N THR A 5 -35.52 -8.95 -19.04
CA THR A 5 -34.99 -7.93 -18.12
C THR A 5 -34.23 -8.51 -16.92
N SER A 6 -34.46 -9.78 -16.56
CA SER A 6 -33.74 -10.41 -15.44
C SER A 6 -32.36 -10.97 -15.81
N SER A 7 -32.12 -11.30 -17.08
CA SER A 7 -30.80 -11.78 -17.55
C SER A 7 -29.80 -10.66 -17.82
N LEU A 8 -30.27 -9.41 -17.95
CA LEU A 8 -29.42 -8.27 -18.29
C LEU A 8 -28.61 -7.76 -17.08
N LEU A 9 -29.12 -7.92 -15.86
CA LEU A 9 -28.47 -7.48 -14.61
C LEU A 9 -27.32 -8.39 -14.15
N LEU A 10 -27.29 -9.66 -14.58
CA LEU A 10 -26.24 -10.61 -14.20
C LEU A 10 -25.02 -10.57 -15.13
N ALA A 11 -25.17 -9.97 -16.32
CA ALA A 11 -24.09 -9.88 -17.32
C ALA A 11 -23.23 -8.60 -17.18
N THR A 12 -23.69 -7.58 -16.45
CA THR A 12 -22.98 -6.29 -16.32
C THR A 12 -21.90 -6.27 -15.24
N SER A 13 -21.75 -7.33 -14.44
CA SER A 13 -20.82 -7.37 -13.30
C SER A 13 -19.40 -7.87 -13.63
N MET A 14 -19.08 -8.15 -14.89
CA MET A 14 -17.79 -8.78 -15.28
C MET A 14 -16.74 -7.83 -15.90
N PHE A 15 -16.97 -6.51 -15.93
CA PHE A 15 -16.09 -5.59 -16.68
C PHE A 15 -15.11 -4.75 -15.84
N PHE A 16 -14.92 -5.05 -14.56
CA PHE A 16 -13.86 -4.40 -13.77
C PHE A 16 -12.60 -5.29 -13.73
N SER A 17 -11.92 -5.42 -14.87
CA SER A 17 -10.53 -5.87 -14.87
C SER A 17 -9.66 -4.68 -14.46
N VAL A 18 -9.20 -4.66 -13.21
CA VAL A 18 -8.18 -3.71 -12.76
C VAL A 18 -6.86 -4.16 -13.39
N SER A 19 -6.26 -3.31 -14.23
CA SER A 19 -4.89 -3.52 -14.70
C SER A 19 -3.94 -3.32 -13.52
N ALA A 20 -3.27 -4.39 -13.08
CA ALA A 20 -2.12 -4.28 -12.18
C ALA A 20 -0.87 -4.06 -13.03
N SER A 21 -0.13 -2.98 -12.77
CA SER A 21 1.12 -2.64 -13.46
C SER A 21 2.27 -2.72 -12.46
N ALA A 22 3.09 -3.76 -12.59
CA ALA A 22 4.28 -3.91 -11.76
C ALA A 22 5.50 -3.21 -12.37
N TYR A 23 6.41 -2.80 -11.50
CA TYR A 23 7.74 -2.30 -11.86
C TYR A 23 8.74 -3.45 -11.85
N ILE A 24 9.76 -3.34 -12.71
CA ILE A 24 10.80 -4.35 -12.85
C ILE A 24 12.16 -3.69 -12.62
N ILE A 25 13.00 -4.29 -11.77
CA ILE A 25 14.37 -3.79 -11.55
C ILE A 25 15.18 -3.86 -12.85
N GLN A 26 15.83 -2.74 -13.20
CA GLN A 26 16.73 -2.62 -14.34
C GLN A 26 18.19 -2.52 -13.88
N GLY A 27 19.00 -3.47 -14.34
CA GLY A 27 20.42 -3.56 -13.96
C GLY A 27 20.61 -4.12 -12.54
N SER A 28 21.88 -4.27 -12.12
CA SER A 28 22.30 -4.94 -10.86
C SER A 28 22.12 -6.47 -10.82
N ALA A 29 22.37 -7.07 -9.66
CA ALA A 29 22.18 -8.51 -9.41
C ALA A 29 20.71 -8.95 -9.41
N PHE A 30 19.77 -8.01 -9.26
CA PHE A 30 18.32 -8.25 -9.22
C PHE A 30 17.61 -7.85 -10.53
N ALA A 31 18.34 -7.70 -11.63
CA ALA A 31 17.75 -7.33 -12.91
C ALA A 31 16.67 -8.35 -13.35
N GLY A 32 15.49 -7.85 -13.71
CA GLY A 32 14.34 -8.67 -14.10
C GLY A 32 13.44 -9.11 -12.94
N THR A 33 13.73 -8.71 -11.70
CA THR A 33 12.85 -8.93 -10.55
C THR A 33 11.64 -8.00 -10.63
N ASP A 34 10.44 -8.58 -10.58
CA ASP A 34 9.17 -7.89 -10.37
C ASP A 34 9.08 -7.45 -8.91
N VAL A 35 8.95 -6.16 -8.68
CA VAL A 35 8.88 -5.54 -7.34
C VAL A 35 7.46 -5.07 -6.98
N GLY A 36 6.47 -5.36 -7.82
CA GLY A 36 5.09 -4.93 -7.61
C GLY A 36 4.83 -3.49 -8.04
N ASN A 37 3.74 -2.92 -7.52
CA ASN A 37 3.26 -1.58 -7.84
C ASN A 37 3.98 -0.51 -7.00
N LEU A 38 3.73 0.76 -7.34
CA LEU A 38 4.20 1.91 -6.59
C LEU A 38 3.56 1.98 -5.19
N ASP A 39 4.38 2.28 -4.18
CA ASP A 39 3.92 2.52 -2.81
C ASP A 39 3.38 3.94 -2.63
N THR A 40 2.36 4.07 -1.79
CA THR A 40 1.67 5.35 -1.59
C THR A 40 2.45 6.21 -0.61
N LEU A 41 2.89 7.40 -1.03
CA LEU A 41 3.40 8.41 -0.10
C LEU A 41 2.25 8.96 0.75
N LEU A 42 2.31 8.73 2.05
CA LEU A 42 1.29 9.21 2.99
C LEU A 42 1.65 10.58 3.58
N SER A 43 2.91 10.76 3.97
CA SER A 43 3.38 12.00 4.59
C SER A 43 4.89 12.12 4.54
N GLN A 44 5.40 13.35 4.66
CA GLN A 44 6.83 13.62 4.78
C GLN A 44 7.08 14.78 5.75
N THR A 45 8.24 14.77 6.41
CA THR A 45 8.61 15.80 7.38
C THR A 45 10.12 16.03 7.46
N THR A 46 10.49 17.21 7.93
CA THR A 46 11.86 17.55 8.36
C THR A 46 11.95 17.90 9.85
N GLY A 47 10.81 17.88 10.55
CA GLY A 47 10.68 18.40 11.90
C GLY A 47 11.01 17.41 13.01
N LEU A 48 11.47 16.20 12.69
CA LEU A 48 11.81 15.21 13.71
C LEU A 48 13.14 15.58 14.38
N SER A 49 13.11 15.70 15.71
CA SER A 49 14.25 16.11 16.52
C SER A 49 15.41 15.12 16.48
N ASN A 50 15.10 13.84 16.27
CA ASN A 50 16.06 12.76 16.16
C ASN A 50 15.44 11.56 15.45
N SER A 51 16.29 10.57 15.19
CA SER A 51 15.98 9.39 14.38
C SER A 51 16.01 8.12 15.23
N ASN A 52 15.32 8.18 16.37
CA ASN A 52 15.16 7.01 17.22
C ASN A 52 13.80 6.36 16.98
N PRO A 53 13.68 5.03 17.18
CA PRO A 53 12.44 4.31 16.91
C PRO A 53 11.22 4.89 17.63
N ILE A 54 11.37 5.40 18.85
CA ILE A 54 10.26 5.98 19.62
C ILE A 54 9.72 7.23 18.94
N THR A 55 10.60 8.12 18.49
CA THR A 55 10.23 9.41 17.88
C THR A 55 9.63 9.18 16.50
N GLU A 56 10.21 8.25 15.73
CA GLU A 56 9.68 7.85 14.43
C GLU A 56 8.32 7.18 14.57
N THR A 57 8.14 6.25 15.52
CA THR A 57 6.84 5.61 15.78
C THR A 57 5.77 6.61 16.22
N ASN A 58 6.10 7.53 17.13
CA ASN A 58 5.15 8.56 17.58
C ASN A 58 4.71 9.46 16.43
N TRP A 59 5.62 9.78 15.51
CA TRP A 59 5.27 10.56 14.33
C TRP A 59 4.42 9.74 13.36
N VAL A 60 4.78 8.49 13.09
CA VAL A 60 3.99 7.61 12.22
C VAL A 60 2.56 7.44 12.75
N ASN A 61 2.38 7.21 14.05
CA ASN A 61 1.06 7.12 14.69
C ASN A 61 0.33 8.47 14.79
N SER A 62 1.01 9.59 14.55
CA SER A 62 0.33 10.89 14.37
C SER A 62 -0.24 11.09 12.97
N VAL A 63 0.23 10.30 11.99
CA VAL A 63 -0.20 10.34 10.59
C VAL A 63 -1.23 9.24 10.32
N LEU A 64 -1.02 8.05 10.88
CA LEU A 64 -1.87 6.89 10.69
C LEU A 64 -2.98 6.83 11.73
N ASP A 65 -4.17 6.42 11.30
CA ASP A 65 -5.26 6.00 12.18
C ASP A 65 -5.87 4.72 11.61
N PRO A 66 -5.77 3.57 12.30
CA PRO A 66 -5.25 3.41 13.66
C PRO A 66 -3.71 3.32 13.74
N ASP A 67 -3.20 3.45 14.97
CA ASP A 67 -1.79 3.29 15.31
C ASP A 67 -1.19 1.97 14.80
N THR A 68 0.08 2.03 14.41
CA THR A 68 0.90 0.87 14.05
C THR A 68 2.03 0.63 15.06
N SER A 69 2.70 -0.51 14.92
CA SER A 69 3.83 -0.92 15.75
C SER A 69 5.11 -0.95 14.92
N PHE A 70 6.19 -0.41 15.49
CA PHE A 70 7.54 -0.58 14.95
C PHE A 70 7.93 -2.06 14.91
N VAL A 71 8.48 -2.49 13.77
CA VAL A 71 8.93 -3.87 13.54
C VAL A 71 10.45 -3.91 13.64
N LEU A 72 11.12 -3.21 12.74
CA LEU A 72 12.57 -3.20 12.66
C LEU A 72 13.08 -1.93 11.98
N LYS A 73 14.39 -1.72 12.10
CA LYS A 73 15.11 -0.66 11.42
C LYS A 73 16.32 -1.26 10.71
N THR A 74 16.46 -0.92 9.44
CA THR A 74 17.57 -1.34 8.58
C THR A 74 18.38 -0.11 8.21
N GLU A 75 19.66 -0.10 8.58
CA GLU A 75 20.61 0.95 8.18
C GLU A 75 21.24 0.61 6.83
N ASP A 76 21.79 1.60 6.14
CA ASP A 76 22.57 1.43 4.90
C ASP A 76 21.85 0.60 3.81
N VAL A 77 20.64 1.04 3.45
CA VAL A 77 19.77 0.31 2.53
C VAL A 77 20.16 0.57 1.07
N ASP A 78 20.49 -0.50 0.35
CA ASP A 78 20.71 -0.47 -1.09
C ASP A 78 19.39 -0.24 -1.85
N TYR A 79 19.45 0.59 -2.89
CA TYR A 79 18.33 0.84 -3.80
C TYR A 79 18.72 0.51 -5.24
N PHE A 80 17.72 0.13 -6.02
CA PHE A 80 17.85 -0.37 -7.38
C PHE A 80 16.93 0.43 -8.29
N ALA A 81 17.43 0.82 -9.47
CA ALA A 81 16.61 1.48 -10.48
C ALA A 81 15.59 0.48 -11.06
N THR A 82 14.38 0.95 -11.35
CA THR A 82 13.38 0.14 -12.06
C THR A 82 13.32 0.52 -13.54
N ASP A 83 12.30 0.03 -14.23
CA ASP A 83 11.95 0.35 -15.60
C ASP A 83 11.36 1.74 -15.81
N SER A 84 11.23 2.51 -14.72
CA SER A 84 10.95 3.94 -14.75
C SER A 84 12.13 4.75 -14.20
N ALA A 85 12.44 5.88 -14.85
CA ALA A 85 13.59 6.72 -14.49
C ALA A 85 13.46 7.42 -13.12
N THR A 86 12.25 7.53 -12.58
CA THR A 86 11.99 8.20 -11.29
C THR A 86 11.63 7.23 -10.18
N VAL A 87 11.50 5.94 -10.49
CA VAL A 87 11.07 4.90 -9.55
C VAL A 87 12.26 4.03 -9.19
N PHE A 88 12.43 3.81 -7.90
CA PHE A 88 13.46 2.92 -7.37
C PHE A 88 12.82 1.96 -6.39
N ALA A 89 13.42 0.77 -6.32
CA ALA A 89 13.03 -0.27 -5.40
C ALA A 89 14.16 -0.56 -4.42
N PHE A 90 13.82 -0.93 -3.19
CA PHE A 90 14.79 -1.47 -2.22
C PHE A 90 14.16 -2.64 -1.48
N GLN A 91 15.00 -3.53 -0.98
CA GLN A 91 14.53 -4.74 -0.32
C GLN A 91 14.11 -4.45 1.11
N LEU A 92 12.92 -4.92 1.48
CA LEU A 92 12.42 -4.91 2.86
C LEU A 92 12.88 -6.20 3.56
N HIS A 93 13.16 -6.10 4.86
CA HIS A 93 13.63 -7.23 5.66
C HIS A 93 12.48 -8.00 6.31
N SER A 94 11.30 -7.42 6.38
CA SER A 94 10.06 -8.09 6.76
C SER A 94 8.96 -7.83 5.73
N GLU A 95 7.71 -8.16 6.07
CA GLU A 95 6.52 -7.88 5.25
C GLU A 95 5.70 -6.72 5.85
N PRO A 96 6.24 -5.48 5.94
CA PRO A 96 5.56 -4.40 6.61
C PRO A 96 4.37 -3.89 5.79
N GLY A 97 3.37 -3.33 6.47
CA GLY A 97 2.32 -2.58 5.78
C GLY A 97 2.69 -1.12 5.54
N TYR A 98 3.59 -0.58 6.36
CA TYR A 98 4.11 0.78 6.19
C TYR A 98 5.60 0.79 6.41
N PHE A 99 6.30 1.66 5.70
CA PHE A 99 7.72 1.87 5.92
C PHE A 99 8.03 3.35 5.86
N LEU A 100 9.10 3.72 6.55
CA LEU A 100 9.59 5.07 6.66
C LEU A 100 11.00 5.11 6.08
N ILE A 101 11.22 5.97 5.10
CA ILE A 101 12.52 6.22 4.53
C ILE A 101 13.09 7.47 5.17
N LYS A 102 14.32 7.40 5.66
CA LYS A 102 15.08 8.58 6.06
C LYS A 102 16.22 8.87 5.09
N ASN A 103 16.30 10.14 4.71
CA ASN A 103 17.48 10.71 4.06
C ASN A 103 17.88 12.00 4.79
N ALA A 104 19.04 11.98 5.45
CA ALA A 104 19.57 13.14 6.19
C ALA A 104 18.58 13.71 7.22
N ARG A 105 17.92 14.84 6.91
CA ARG A 105 16.92 15.51 7.77
C ARG A 105 15.49 15.29 7.30
N TRP A 106 15.27 14.36 6.38
CA TRP A 106 13.99 14.14 5.76
C TRP A 106 13.49 12.74 6.08
N TRP A 107 12.21 12.65 6.39
CA TRP A 107 11.49 11.41 6.66
C TRP A 107 10.25 11.35 5.76
N ALA A 108 10.01 10.22 5.12
CA ALA A 108 8.87 9.97 4.27
C ALA A 108 8.23 8.67 4.73
N LEU A 109 6.93 8.70 4.99
CA LEU A 109 6.13 7.55 5.37
C LEU A 109 5.35 7.08 4.14
N LEU A 110 5.46 5.80 3.84
CA LEU A 110 4.82 5.17 2.70
C LEU A 110 4.04 3.93 3.13
N GLU A 111 2.98 3.64 2.39
CA GLU A 111 2.17 2.43 2.50
C GLU A 111 2.62 1.39 1.46
N ASN A 112 2.93 0.18 1.93
CA ASN A 112 3.34 -0.93 1.08
C ASN A 112 2.12 -1.59 0.41
N ASN A 113 1.98 -1.37 -0.90
CA ASN A 113 0.77 -1.72 -1.65
C ASN A 113 0.78 -3.07 -2.35
N ALA A 114 1.95 -3.64 -2.65
CA ALA A 114 2.02 -4.69 -3.68
C ALA A 114 2.96 -5.84 -3.38
N SER A 115 4.17 -5.55 -2.90
CA SER A 115 5.19 -6.56 -2.64
C SER A 115 5.68 -6.40 -1.22
N ALA A 116 5.30 -7.33 -0.35
CA ALA A 116 5.70 -7.29 1.05
C ALA A 116 7.23 -7.25 1.21
N ASP A 117 7.97 -7.77 0.23
CA ASP A 117 9.43 -7.89 0.25
C ASP A 117 10.17 -6.67 -0.35
N TRP A 118 9.47 -5.75 -1.01
CA TRP A 118 10.08 -4.63 -1.73
C TRP A 118 9.34 -3.31 -1.48
N GLY A 119 10.09 -2.25 -1.16
CA GLY A 119 9.57 -0.88 -1.16
C GLY A 119 9.83 -0.22 -2.51
N VAL A 120 8.80 0.26 -3.18
CA VAL A 120 8.84 0.86 -4.52
C VAL A 120 8.42 2.33 -4.44
N VAL A 121 9.34 3.25 -4.69
CA VAL A 121 9.14 4.68 -4.44
C VAL A 121 9.42 5.53 -5.66
N ASP A 122 8.51 6.46 -5.95
CA ASP A 122 8.67 7.48 -6.98
C ASP A 122 9.21 8.75 -6.34
N PHE A 123 10.45 9.07 -6.69
CA PHE A 123 11.16 10.22 -6.14
C PHE A 123 10.65 11.55 -6.68
N SER A 124 9.88 11.54 -7.76
CA SER A 124 9.22 12.75 -8.25
C SER A 124 8.14 13.26 -7.28
N LEU A 125 7.63 12.40 -6.39
CA LEU A 125 6.63 12.74 -5.38
C LEU A 125 7.24 13.27 -4.07
N LEU A 126 8.54 13.04 -3.86
CA LEU A 126 9.24 13.50 -2.67
C LEU A 126 9.66 14.97 -2.80
N ASP A 127 9.69 15.68 -1.68
CA ASP A 127 10.18 17.07 -1.68
C ASP A 127 11.61 17.17 -2.22
N LYS A 128 11.92 18.24 -2.95
CA LYS A 128 13.25 18.46 -3.58
C LYS A 128 14.44 18.30 -2.63
N GLY A 129 14.22 18.47 -1.32
CA GLY A 129 15.21 18.29 -0.27
C GLY A 129 15.55 16.83 0.09
N PHE A 130 14.74 15.85 -0.32
CA PHE A 130 15.07 14.41 -0.33
C PHE A 130 16.22 14.04 -1.29
N LYS A 131 16.87 15.06 -1.87
CA LYS A 131 18.05 15.07 -2.74
C LYS A 131 17.82 14.42 -4.10
N LEU A 132 17.18 15.17 -4.98
CA LEU A 132 17.43 15.06 -6.42
C LEU A 132 18.33 16.25 -6.83
N PRO A 133 19.55 15.98 -7.32
CA PRO A 133 19.79 16.44 -8.68
C PRO A 133 20.42 15.40 -9.62
N ASP A 134 21.06 14.33 -9.14
CA ASP A 134 21.91 13.50 -10.03
C ASP A 134 21.91 11.99 -9.78
N LEU A 135 20.98 11.44 -8.96
CA LEU A 135 20.80 9.99 -8.73
C LEU A 135 22.08 9.18 -8.36
N LYS A 136 23.22 9.86 -8.14
CA LYS A 136 24.55 9.26 -7.93
C LYS A 136 25.01 9.33 -6.48
N ASP A 137 24.45 10.26 -5.70
CA ASP A 137 24.81 10.51 -4.30
C ASP A 137 23.60 10.39 -3.36
N MET A 138 22.58 9.65 -3.77
CA MET A 138 21.46 9.37 -2.89
C MET A 138 21.88 8.27 -1.91
N GLU A 139 21.87 8.58 -0.62
CA GLU A 139 22.08 7.62 0.46
C GLU A 139 20.79 7.52 1.27
N ILE A 140 20.13 6.37 1.22
CA ILE A 140 19.08 6.05 2.19
C ILE A 140 19.80 5.76 3.50
N SER A 141 19.65 6.65 4.48
CA SER A 141 20.31 6.49 5.77
C SER A 141 19.80 5.24 6.48
N HIS A 142 18.48 5.11 6.51
CA HIS A 142 17.83 3.93 7.05
C HIS A 142 16.39 3.83 6.56
N VAL A 143 15.84 2.63 6.68
CA VAL A 143 14.42 2.33 6.53
C VAL A 143 13.89 1.78 7.84
N SER A 144 12.77 2.31 8.31
CA SER A 144 12.03 1.76 9.46
C SER A 144 10.75 1.12 8.98
N GLU A 145 10.52 -0.10 9.41
CA GLU A 145 9.41 -0.93 8.99
C GLU A 145 8.35 -0.99 10.10
N PHE A 146 7.08 -0.90 9.72
CA PHE A 146 5.95 -0.88 10.62
C PHE A 146 4.92 -1.94 10.23
N GLY A 147 4.28 -2.50 11.26
CA GLY A 147 3.34 -3.59 11.12
C GLY A 147 2.18 -3.24 10.18
N LYS A 148 1.71 -4.25 9.44
CA LYS A 148 0.55 -4.10 8.57
C LYS A 148 -0.71 -3.97 9.41
N TYR A 149 -1.38 -2.83 9.27
CA TYR A 149 -2.78 -2.76 9.67
C TYR A 149 -3.62 -3.41 8.58
N VAL A 150 -4.02 -4.66 8.79
CA VAL A 150 -5.04 -5.27 7.95
C VAL A 150 -6.37 -4.72 8.45
N GLN A 151 -6.83 -3.60 7.89
CA GLN A 151 -8.23 -3.23 8.00
C GLN A 151 -9.01 -4.30 7.23
N VAL A 152 -9.43 -5.35 7.93
CA VAL A 152 -10.27 -6.39 7.35
C VAL A 152 -11.57 -5.68 6.95
N PRO A 153 -11.85 -5.49 5.65
CA PRO A 153 -13.13 -4.93 5.25
C PRO A 153 -14.20 -5.83 5.86
N GLU A 154 -15.19 -5.24 6.54
CA GLU A 154 -16.30 -6.01 7.08
C GLU A 154 -16.79 -6.96 5.98
N PRO A 155 -16.79 -8.28 6.23
CA PRO A 155 -16.94 -9.21 5.15
C PRO A 155 -18.31 -9.00 4.52
N SER A 156 -18.34 -8.89 3.19
CA SER A 156 -19.57 -8.72 2.38
C SER A 156 -20.61 -9.80 2.66
N SER A 157 -20.19 -10.89 3.31
CA SER A 157 -21.05 -11.93 3.86
C SER A 157 -22.09 -11.38 4.85
N LEU A 158 -21.81 -10.35 5.65
CA LEU A 158 -22.80 -9.74 6.56
C LEU A 158 -23.92 -9.04 5.79
N LEU A 159 -23.56 -8.33 4.72
CA LEU A 159 -24.54 -7.71 3.82
C LEU A 159 -25.39 -8.78 3.11
N ILE A 160 -24.75 -9.81 2.56
CA ILE A 160 -25.42 -10.93 1.87
C ILE A 160 -26.31 -11.70 2.85
N PHE A 161 -25.85 -11.92 4.08
CA PHE A 161 -26.61 -12.57 5.13
C PHE A 161 -27.83 -11.75 5.52
N GLY A 162 -27.67 -10.42 5.68
CA GLY A 162 -28.77 -9.49 5.93
C GLY A 162 -29.80 -9.48 4.79
N LEU A 163 -29.35 -9.42 3.53
CA LEU A 163 -30.20 -9.52 2.36
C LEU A 163 -30.90 -10.88 2.26
N GLY A 164 -30.23 -11.97 2.61
CA GLY A 164 -30.80 -13.32 2.67
C GLY A 164 -31.93 -13.43 3.69
N LEU A 165 -31.74 -12.86 4.89
CA LEU A 165 -32.78 -12.81 5.93
C LEU A 165 -33.98 -11.98 5.49
N LEU A 166 -33.75 -10.80 4.89
CA LEU A 166 -34.81 -9.96 4.35
C LEU A 166 -35.60 -10.68 3.24
N GLY A 167 -34.89 -11.38 2.34
CA GLY A 167 -35.50 -12.21 1.31
C GLY A 167 -36.38 -13.34 1.88
N LEU A 168 -35.91 -14.01 2.94
CA LEU A 168 -36.66 -15.08 3.61
C LEU A 168 -37.93 -14.53 4.30
N CYS A 169 -37.82 -13.39 4.99
CA CYS A 169 -38.97 -12.71 5.58
C CYS A 169 -40.01 -12.31 4.53
N ALA A 170 -39.57 -11.76 3.39
CA ALA A 170 -40.45 -11.40 2.28
C ALA A 170 -41.15 -12.63 1.66
N ALA A 171 -40.41 -13.73 1.48
CA ALA A 171 -40.95 -14.98 0.96
C ALA A 171 -42.01 -15.59 1.91
N ARG A 172 -41.75 -15.58 3.22
CA ARG A 172 -42.68 -16.08 4.24
C ARG A 172 -43.99 -15.28 4.27
N ARG A 173 -43.93 -13.95 4.14
CA ARG A 173 -45.13 -13.09 4.06
C ARG A 173 -45.96 -13.34 2.81
N ARG A 174 -45.33 -13.72 1.69
CA ARG A 174 -46.02 -14.08 0.45
C ARG A 174 -46.72 -15.43 0.56
N SER A 175 -46.11 -16.40 1.23
CA SER A 175 -46.68 -17.73 1.42
C SER A 175 -47.88 -17.78 2.38
N GLN A 176 -48.06 -16.78 3.26
CA GLN A 176 -49.21 -16.73 4.17
C GLN A 176 -50.41 -15.92 3.63
N LYS A 177 -50.28 -15.35 2.43
CA LYS A 177 -51.38 -14.67 1.72
C LYS A 177 -52.11 -15.59 0.72
N HIS A 178 -51.74 -16.86 0.66
CA HIS A 178 -52.44 -17.95 -0.02
C HIS A 178 -53.01 -18.90 1.03
#